data_AF-A0A833TGG0-F1
#
_entry.id   AF-A0A833TGG0-F1
#
_cell.length_a   1.000
_cell.length_b   1.000
_cell.length_c   1.000
_cell.angle_alpha   90.00
_cell.angle_beta   90.00
_cell.angle_gamma   90.00
#
_symmetry.space_group_name_H-M   'P 1'
#
loop_
_entity.id
_entity.type
_entity.pdbx_description
1 polymer ?
#
loop_
_entity_poly.entity_id
_entity_poly.type
_entity_poly.pdbx_seq_one_letter_code
_entity_poly.pdbx_strand_id
1 'polypeptide(L)'
;MVCQYALLLVFVVLFVSSAEPMSLRKNGFARPSGISHRSPTQNMRVAVTPRAQEHKVADVHFMVDNDQNEERGGLSKIMSLASKASPSAANKLLLGLRKNPQQVFAIMGLGKKLDNRKLLQWLRYTVEYRAKHGDAIFTDANVLSLLRKGRTDGEVRLLIHSIRESPDLDKLGKGMERSLYGEWFAKKLRPAHVKNLLAESPGSTLQVKHKSWKSMQRRTCYT
;
A
#
# COMPACT_ATOMS: atom_id res chain seq x y z
N MET A 1 28.50 -25.59 -23.23
CA MET A 1 28.37 -24.46 -22.28
C MET A 1 29.13 -23.24 -22.79
N VAL A 2 28.61 -22.47 -23.75
CA VAL A 2 29.06 -21.08 -24.02
C VAL A 2 27.94 -20.39 -24.83
N CYS A 3 26.88 -19.89 -24.19
CA CYS A 3 25.94 -18.97 -24.86
C CYS A 3 25.04 -18.20 -23.88
N GLN A 4 25.61 -17.71 -22.77
CA GLN A 4 24.86 -16.89 -21.82
C GLN A 4 25.57 -15.59 -21.40
N TYR A 5 26.83 -15.40 -21.84
CA TYR A 5 27.64 -14.22 -21.51
C TYR A 5 27.59 -13.12 -22.58
N ALA A 6 27.01 -13.36 -23.76
CA ALA A 6 26.91 -12.35 -24.81
C ALA A 6 25.81 -11.30 -24.56
N LEU A 7 24.77 -11.64 -23.78
CA LEU A 7 23.66 -10.72 -23.52
C LEU A 7 23.93 -9.71 -22.39
N LEU A 8 24.90 -9.97 -21.52
CA LEU A 8 25.25 -9.04 -20.43
C LEU A 8 26.15 -7.88 -20.88
N LEU A 9 26.92 -8.02 -21.96
CA LEU A 9 27.81 -6.96 -22.44
C LEU A 9 27.08 -5.85 -23.23
N VAL A 10 25.91 -6.14 -23.81
CA VAL A 10 25.10 -5.12 -24.51
C VAL A 10 24.39 -4.17 -23.52
N PHE A 11 24.04 -4.65 -22.32
CA PHE A 11 23.36 -3.83 -21.31
C PHE A 11 24.28 -2.84 -20.58
N VAL A 12 25.58 -3.13 -20.47
CA VAL A 12 26.53 -2.24 -19.78
C VAL A 12 26.93 -1.04 -20.65
N VAL A 13 26.91 -1.18 -21.99
CA VAL A 13 27.28 -0.07 -22.90
C VAL A 13 26.13 0.94 -23.07
N LEU A 14 24.88 0.57 -22.80
CA LEU A 14 23.72 1.48 -22.96
C LEU A 14 23.43 2.37 -21.73
N PHE A 15 24.14 2.23 -20.61
CA PHE A 15 23.91 3.05 -19.41
C PHE A 15 24.96 4.14 -19.15
N VAL A 16 25.93 4.35 -20.07
CA VAL A 16 26.99 5.37 -19.91
C VAL A 16 26.79 6.62 -20.79
N SER A 17 25.74 6.70 -21.61
CA SER A 17 25.45 7.90 -22.41
C SER A 17 24.09 8.50 -22.09
N SER A 18 24.02 9.24 -20.98
CA SER A 18 23.12 10.39 -20.86
C SER A 18 23.68 11.32 -19.78
N ALA A 19 24.83 11.92 -20.10
CA ALA A 19 25.31 13.12 -19.46
C ALA A 19 25.27 14.21 -20.51
N GLU A 20 24.24 15.05 -20.46
CA GLU A 20 24.29 16.36 -21.10
C GLU A 20 23.79 17.46 -20.15
N PRO A 21 24.29 18.69 -20.34
CA PRO A 21 24.59 19.60 -19.23
C PRO A 21 23.47 20.59 -18.91
N MET A 22 23.43 21.00 -17.64
CA MET A 22 22.67 22.15 -17.16
C MET A 22 23.13 23.44 -17.85
N SER A 23 22.22 24.05 -18.60
CA SER A 23 22.11 25.49 -18.82
C SER A 23 20.67 25.85 -18.40
N LEU A 24 20.31 26.95 -17.74
CA LEU A 24 20.71 28.35 -17.87
C LEU A 24 20.11 29.09 -16.66
N ARG A 25 20.85 29.99 -16.00
CA ARG A 25 20.22 31.11 -15.27
C ARG A 25 21.07 32.36 -15.43
N LYS A 26 20.75 33.15 -16.45
CA LYS A 26 21.18 34.55 -16.56
C LYS A 26 20.05 35.42 -16.00
N ASN A 27 20.38 36.18 -14.96
CA ASN A 27 19.53 37.23 -14.42
C ASN A 27 19.52 38.40 -15.41
N GLY A 28 18.33 38.78 -15.86
CA GLY A 28 18.10 39.93 -16.74
C GLY A 28 17.09 40.87 -16.10
N PHE A 29 17.61 41.99 -15.61
CA PHE A 29 16.90 43.15 -15.11
C PHE A 29 16.24 43.91 -16.27
N ALA A 30 14.94 44.20 -16.18
CA ALA A 30 14.30 45.29 -16.92
C ALA A 30 12.96 45.69 -16.26
N ARG A 31 12.93 46.89 -15.69
CA ARG A 31 11.74 47.73 -15.46
C ARG A 31 11.30 48.29 -16.83
N PRO A 32 10.02 48.61 -17.07
CA PRO A 32 9.55 49.96 -16.71
C PRO A 32 8.08 50.04 -16.23
N SER A 33 7.80 51.23 -15.72
CA SER A 33 6.60 51.78 -15.09
C SER A 33 5.34 51.85 -15.95
N GLY A 34 4.17 51.82 -15.28
CA GLY A 34 2.90 52.29 -15.81
C GLY A 34 1.77 52.15 -14.79
N ILE A 35 1.51 53.21 -14.03
CA ILE A 35 0.35 53.35 -13.14
C ILE A 35 -0.87 53.63 -14.01
N SER A 36 -1.99 52.92 -13.83
CA SER A 36 -3.33 53.46 -14.12
C SER A 36 -4.42 52.76 -13.30
N HIS A 37 -5.16 53.56 -12.56
CA HIS A 37 -6.31 53.21 -11.71
C HIS A 37 -7.52 52.73 -12.53
N ARG A 38 -8.24 51.71 -12.02
CA ARG A 38 -9.72 51.67 -11.89
C ARG A 38 -10.22 50.31 -11.38
N SER A 39 -10.80 50.32 -10.19
CA SER A 39 -12.03 49.56 -9.88
C SER A 39 -13.18 50.59 -9.98
N PRO A 40 -14.44 50.25 -10.32
CA PRO A 40 -15.27 49.40 -9.46
C PRO A 40 -16.39 48.56 -10.15
N THR A 41 -16.84 47.53 -9.42
CA THR A 41 -18.19 46.95 -9.31
C THR A 41 -19.16 46.97 -10.50
N GLN A 42 -19.75 45.82 -10.84
CA GLN A 42 -21.21 45.69 -10.90
C GLN A 42 -21.71 44.24 -10.95
N ASN A 43 -22.80 44.03 -10.24
CA ASN A 43 -23.55 42.79 -10.10
C ASN A 43 -24.40 42.56 -11.36
N MET A 44 -24.51 41.31 -11.83
CA MET A 44 -25.63 40.91 -12.69
C MET A 44 -26.05 39.48 -12.38
N ARG A 45 -27.27 39.35 -11.84
CA ARG A 45 -28.05 38.10 -11.80
C ARG A 45 -28.45 37.75 -13.22
N VAL A 46 -28.30 36.50 -13.63
CA VAL A 46 -29.04 35.91 -14.76
C VAL A 46 -29.50 34.50 -14.36
N ALA A 47 -30.67 34.17 -14.89
CA ALA A 47 -31.62 33.17 -14.48
C ALA A 47 -31.18 31.69 -14.58
N VAL A 48 -31.96 30.88 -13.85
CA VAL A 48 -32.02 29.42 -13.82
C VAL A 48 -32.27 28.80 -15.20
N THR A 49 -31.54 27.73 -15.50
CA THR A 49 -31.98 26.65 -16.41
C THR A 49 -31.58 25.29 -15.80
N PRO A 50 -32.47 24.30 -15.66
CA PRO A 50 -32.08 22.96 -15.26
C PRO A 50 -31.71 22.15 -16.51
N ARG A 51 -30.47 21.70 -16.62
CA ARG A 51 -30.10 20.63 -17.57
C ARG A 51 -29.08 19.71 -16.93
N ALA A 52 -29.55 18.49 -16.66
CA ALA A 52 -28.71 17.35 -16.31
C ALA A 52 -27.80 17.00 -17.49
N GLN A 53 -26.48 16.92 -17.27
CA GLN A 53 -25.65 15.83 -17.77
C GLN A 53 -24.19 15.94 -17.30
N GLU A 54 -23.70 14.76 -16.90
CA GLU A 54 -22.32 14.27 -16.86
C GLU A 54 -21.33 14.77 -15.80
N HIS A 55 -21.11 13.89 -14.83
CA HIS A 55 -19.99 13.86 -13.92
C HIS A 55 -18.64 13.87 -14.65
N LYS A 56 -18.00 15.04 -14.72
CA LYS A 56 -16.53 15.07 -14.66
C LYS A 56 -16.13 14.89 -13.21
N VAL A 57 -15.54 13.74 -12.90
CA VAL A 57 -14.82 13.51 -11.64
C VAL A 57 -13.79 14.62 -11.53
N ALA A 58 -14.05 15.57 -10.63
CA ALA A 58 -13.12 16.63 -10.31
C ALA A 58 -11.79 16.01 -9.90
N ASP A 59 -10.71 16.52 -10.47
CA ASP A 59 -9.35 16.27 -10.01
C ASP A 59 -9.27 16.81 -8.58
N VAL A 60 -9.43 15.93 -7.59
CA VAL A 60 -9.42 16.34 -6.19
C VAL A 60 -7.98 16.53 -5.78
N HIS A 61 -7.47 17.74 -6.00
CA HIS A 61 -6.22 18.20 -5.42
C HIS A 61 -6.42 18.40 -3.91
N PHE A 62 -6.25 17.32 -3.14
CA PHE A 62 -6.21 17.37 -1.69
C PHE A 62 -4.85 17.92 -1.24
N MET A 63 -4.81 19.23 -0.98
CA MET A 63 -3.80 19.80 -0.09
C MET A 63 -4.13 19.30 1.33
N VAL A 64 -3.44 18.25 1.76
CA VAL A 64 -3.45 17.82 3.16
C VAL A 64 -2.25 18.52 3.81
N ASP A 65 -2.53 19.57 4.58
CA ASP A 65 -1.52 20.20 5.42
C ASP A 65 -0.97 19.18 6.42
N ASN A 66 0.35 19.04 6.42
CA ASN A 66 1.11 17.99 7.10
C ASN A 66 1.35 18.36 8.57
N ASP A 67 0.28 18.41 9.37
CA ASP A 67 0.37 18.50 10.83
C ASP A 67 0.26 17.10 11.46
N GLN A 68 1.41 16.59 11.92
CA GLN A 68 1.62 15.19 12.28
C GLN A 68 0.83 14.69 13.51
N ASN A 69 0.13 15.56 14.25
CA ASN A 69 -0.53 15.18 15.51
C ASN A 69 -2.04 14.86 15.36
N GLU A 70 -2.73 15.38 14.34
CA GLU A 70 -4.16 15.12 14.11
C GLU A 70 -4.43 13.97 13.11
N GLU A 71 -3.37 13.45 12.48
CA GLU A 71 -3.43 12.56 11.32
C GLU A 71 -4.22 11.25 11.57
N ARG A 72 -4.24 10.72 12.80
CA ARG A 72 -4.89 9.43 13.06
C ARG A 72 -6.40 9.49 12.94
N GLY A 73 -7.01 10.57 13.45
CA GLY A 73 -8.46 10.74 13.42
C GLY A 73 -8.96 11.10 12.03
N GLY A 74 -8.36 12.13 11.43
CA GLY A 74 -8.77 12.66 10.13
C GLY A 74 -8.55 11.68 8.98
N LEU A 75 -7.34 11.10 8.87
CA LEU A 75 -7.02 10.19 7.77
C LEU A 75 -7.86 8.90 7.81
N SER A 76 -8.21 8.40 8.99
CA SER A 76 -9.06 7.20 9.09
C SER A 76 -10.47 7.44 8.50
N LYS A 77 -11.03 8.65 8.70
CA LYS A 77 -12.33 9.06 8.13
C LYS A 77 -12.22 9.23 6.61
N ILE A 78 -11.19 9.93 6.14
CA ILE A 78 -10.95 10.16 4.70
C ILE A 78 -10.70 8.82 3.98
N MET A 79 -9.90 7.94 4.57
CA MET A 79 -9.65 6.58 4.07
C MET A 79 -10.93 5.76 4.03
N SER A 80 -11.79 5.87 5.04
CA SER A 80 -13.10 5.22 5.06
C SER A 80 -13.96 5.69 3.88
N LEU A 81 -14.02 7.00 3.64
CA LEU A 81 -14.73 7.57 2.48
C LEU A 81 -14.14 7.10 1.15
N ALA A 82 -12.81 7.15 1.00
CA ALA A 82 -12.12 6.68 -0.20
C ALA A 82 -12.36 5.18 -0.43
N SER A 83 -12.33 4.35 0.62
CA SER A 83 -12.58 2.90 0.53
C SER A 83 -14.02 2.57 0.14
N LYS A 84 -14.98 3.43 0.49
CA LYS A 84 -16.38 3.31 0.04
C LYS A 84 -16.52 3.62 -1.44
N ALA A 85 -15.73 4.53 -1.98
CA ALA A 85 -15.67 4.80 -3.42
C ALA A 85 -14.97 3.63 -4.15
N SER A 86 -13.73 3.30 -3.77
CA SER A 86 -13.09 2.05 -4.18
C SER A 86 -11.88 1.71 -3.29
N PRO A 87 -11.53 0.41 -3.13
CA PRO A 87 -10.29 0.01 -2.47
C PRO A 87 -9.03 0.63 -3.12
N SER A 88 -9.04 0.80 -4.45
CA SER A 88 -7.92 1.38 -5.20
C SER A 88 -7.74 2.88 -4.92
N ALA A 89 -8.83 3.65 -4.84
CA ALA A 89 -8.75 5.08 -4.48
C ALA A 89 -8.13 5.28 -3.09
N ALA A 90 -8.50 4.41 -2.16
CA ALA A 90 -7.99 4.40 -0.81
C ALA A 90 -6.47 4.08 -0.78
N ASN A 91 -6.02 3.09 -1.55
CA ASN A 91 -4.59 2.76 -1.68
C ASN A 91 -3.80 3.91 -2.33
N LYS A 92 -4.31 4.49 -3.42
CA LYS A 92 -3.69 5.63 -4.11
C LYS A 92 -3.50 6.83 -3.17
N LEU A 93 -4.52 7.15 -2.37
CA LEU A 93 -4.44 8.22 -1.37
C LEU A 93 -3.34 7.94 -0.34
N LEU A 94 -3.29 6.75 0.24
CA LEU A 94 -2.27 6.40 1.23
C LEU A 94 -0.85 6.38 0.64
N LEU A 95 -0.69 5.95 -0.63
CA LEU A 95 0.58 6.00 -1.35
C LEU A 95 0.99 7.44 -1.70
N GLY A 96 0.03 8.32 -2.01
CA GLY A 96 0.25 9.74 -2.23
C GLY A 96 0.74 10.45 -0.98
N LEU A 97 0.15 10.11 0.17
CA LEU A 97 0.54 10.60 1.50
C LEU A 97 1.83 9.96 2.05
N ARG A 98 2.49 9.09 1.26
CA ARG A 98 3.74 8.39 1.63
C ARG A 98 3.68 7.67 2.98
N LYS A 99 2.50 7.20 3.40
CA LYS A 99 2.39 6.43 4.63
C LYS A 99 3.10 5.08 4.42
N ASN A 100 3.77 4.58 5.44
CA ASN A 100 4.39 3.26 5.34
C ASN A 100 3.38 2.17 5.77
N PRO A 101 3.60 0.89 5.38
CA PRO A 101 2.67 -0.18 5.71
C PRO A 101 2.39 -0.33 7.21
N GLN A 102 3.36 -0.08 8.08
CA GLN A 102 3.15 -0.15 9.54
C GLN A 102 2.19 0.94 10.04
N GLN A 103 2.30 2.17 9.53
CA GLN A 103 1.36 3.25 9.85
C GLN A 103 -0.04 2.93 9.35
N VAL A 104 -0.17 2.41 8.13
CA VAL A 104 -1.47 2.03 7.57
C VAL A 104 -2.10 0.88 8.35
N PHE A 105 -1.30 -0.10 8.81
CA PHE A 105 -1.76 -1.17 9.69
C PHE A 105 -2.41 -0.61 10.96
N ALA A 106 -1.81 0.43 11.55
CA ALA A 106 -2.33 1.11 12.71
C ALA A 106 -3.60 1.93 12.39
N ILE A 107 -3.61 2.69 11.28
CA ILE A 107 -4.77 3.49 10.82
C ILE A 107 -6.00 2.60 10.59
N MET A 108 -5.81 1.40 10.05
CA MET A 108 -6.89 0.44 9.83
C MET A 108 -7.36 -0.25 11.12
N GLY A 109 -6.61 -0.11 12.22
CA GLY A 109 -6.92 -0.71 13.52
C GLY A 109 -6.58 -2.21 13.61
N LEU A 110 -5.74 -2.72 12.71
CA LEU A 110 -5.43 -4.16 12.61
C LEU A 110 -4.62 -4.70 13.79
N GLY A 111 -3.99 -3.81 14.56
CA GLY A 111 -3.31 -4.18 15.81
C GLY A 111 -4.24 -4.57 16.96
N LYS A 112 -5.51 -4.13 16.93
CA LYS A 112 -6.52 -4.47 17.94
C LYS A 112 -7.31 -5.72 17.55
N LYS A 113 -7.74 -5.79 16.29
CA LYS A 113 -8.51 -6.90 15.74
C LYS A 113 -8.16 -7.07 14.26
N LEU A 114 -7.82 -8.31 13.88
CA LEU A 114 -7.61 -8.66 12.48
C LEU A 114 -8.97 -8.84 11.81
N ASP A 115 -9.46 -7.76 11.20
CA ASP A 115 -10.61 -7.81 10.30
C ASP A 115 -10.16 -8.28 8.92
N ASN A 116 -10.81 -9.32 8.38
CA ASN A 116 -10.36 -9.97 7.15
C ASN A 116 -10.34 -9.03 5.94
N ARG A 117 -11.35 -8.15 5.82
CA ARG A 117 -11.45 -7.22 4.67
C ARG A 117 -10.34 -6.17 4.75
N LYS A 118 -10.16 -5.57 5.93
CA LYS A 118 -9.10 -4.59 6.17
C LYS A 118 -7.71 -5.19 6.03
N LEU A 119 -7.53 -6.43 6.50
CA LEU A 119 -6.27 -7.15 6.38
C LEU A 119 -5.91 -7.37 4.91
N LEU A 120 -6.86 -7.87 4.10
CA LEU A 120 -6.62 -8.10 2.68
C LEU A 120 -6.28 -6.80 1.95
N GLN A 121 -7.00 -5.72 2.26
CA GLN A 121 -6.70 -4.39 1.72
C GLN A 121 -5.29 -3.91 2.12
N TRP A 122 -4.91 -4.08 3.38
CA TRP A 122 -3.58 -3.73 3.88
C TRP A 122 -2.46 -4.55 3.22
N LEU A 123 -2.68 -5.84 2.97
CA LEU A 123 -1.70 -6.70 2.29
C LEU A 123 -1.48 -6.23 0.84
N ARG A 124 -2.55 -5.95 0.10
CA ARG A 124 -2.47 -5.39 -1.27
C ARG A 124 -1.77 -4.04 -1.30
N TYR A 125 -2.13 -3.17 -0.37
CA TYR A 125 -1.43 -1.89 -0.18
C TYR A 125 0.07 -2.09 0.06
N THR A 126 0.44 -3.09 0.87
CA THR A 126 1.85 -3.39 1.16
C THR A 126 2.60 -3.85 -0.09
N VAL A 127 1.97 -4.68 -0.94
CA VAL A 127 2.53 -5.09 -2.23
C VAL A 127 2.72 -3.88 -3.15
N GLU A 128 1.72 -2.99 -3.27
CA GLU A 128 1.84 -1.77 -4.07
C GLU A 128 2.92 -0.82 -3.54
N TYR A 129 3.01 -0.65 -2.22
CA TYR A 129 4.04 0.17 -1.57
C TYR A 129 5.44 -0.36 -1.90
N ARG A 130 5.66 -1.67 -1.80
CA ARG A 130 6.94 -2.30 -2.13
C ARG A 130 7.27 -2.22 -3.61
N ALA A 131 6.28 -2.33 -4.49
CA ALA A 131 6.50 -2.15 -5.93
C ALA A 131 7.00 -0.73 -6.25
N LYS A 132 6.54 0.28 -5.50
CA LYS A 132 6.94 1.68 -5.68
C LYS A 132 8.27 2.04 -5.01
N HIS A 133 8.58 1.44 -3.86
CA HIS A 133 9.67 1.87 -2.98
C HIS A 133 10.80 0.83 -2.83
N GLY A 134 10.58 -0.40 -3.27
CA GLY A 134 11.51 -1.52 -3.15
C GLY A 134 11.19 -2.45 -1.97
N ASP A 135 11.44 -3.74 -2.16
CA ASP A 135 11.16 -4.80 -1.16
C ASP A 135 12.00 -4.65 0.12
N ALA A 136 13.19 -4.05 0.03
CA ALA A 136 14.11 -3.87 1.15
C ALA A 136 13.58 -2.88 2.21
N ILE A 137 12.72 -1.93 1.82
CA ILE A 137 12.21 -0.90 2.73
C ILE A 137 11.18 -1.48 3.72
N PHE A 138 10.40 -2.48 3.29
CA PHE A 138 9.43 -3.12 4.16
C PHE A 138 9.43 -4.63 3.93
N THR A 139 10.35 -5.34 4.58
CA THR A 139 10.65 -6.76 4.31
C THR A 139 9.52 -7.71 4.70
N ASP A 140 9.60 -8.98 4.27
CA ASP A 140 8.66 -10.04 4.66
C ASP A 140 8.64 -10.28 6.17
N ALA A 141 9.80 -10.15 6.82
CA ALA A 141 9.92 -10.20 8.27
C ALA A 141 9.14 -9.05 8.94
N ASN A 142 9.13 -7.84 8.36
CA ASN A 142 8.34 -6.72 8.88
C ASN A 142 6.84 -7.04 8.83
N VAL A 143 6.35 -7.58 7.70
CA VAL A 143 4.93 -8.01 7.57
C VAL A 143 4.62 -9.11 8.59
N LEU A 144 5.45 -10.14 8.65
CA LEU A 144 5.29 -11.27 9.58
C LEU A 144 5.22 -10.79 11.03
N SER A 145 6.12 -9.89 11.44
CA SER A 145 6.17 -9.38 12.82
C SER A 145 4.88 -8.67 13.24
N LEU A 146 4.24 -7.91 12.33
CA LEU A 146 2.97 -7.25 12.60
C LEU A 146 1.82 -8.27 12.72
N LEU A 147 1.82 -9.28 11.85
CA LEU A 147 0.82 -10.35 11.87
C LEU A 147 1.02 -11.37 13.00
N ARG A 148 2.21 -11.45 13.61
CA ARG A 148 2.47 -12.35 14.73
C ARG A 148 1.97 -11.80 16.08
N LYS A 149 1.83 -10.48 16.22
CA LYS A 149 1.46 -9.86 17.51
C LYS A 149 0.21 -10.51 18.12
N GLY A 150 0.38 -11.13 19.30
CA GLY A 150 -0.68 -11.79 20.06
C GLY A 150 -1.18 -13.11 19.49
N ARG A 151 -0.38 -13.81 18.67
CA ARG A 151 -0.74 -15.08 18.02
C ARG A 151 0.33 -16.14 18.22
N THR A 152 -0.07 -17.41 18.23
CA THR A 152 0.88 -18.54 18.23
C THR A 152 1.46 -18.76 16.85
N ASP A 153 2.61 -19.44 16.78
CA ASP A 153 3.26 -19.75 15.51
C ASP A 153 2.39 -20.66 14.61
N GLY A 154 1.59 -21.55 15.21
CA GLY A 154 0.59 -22.34 14.50
C GLY A 154 -0.51 -21.48 13.84
N GLU A 155 -1.04 -20.50 14.57
CA GLU A 155 -2.04 -19.56 14.04
C GLU A 155 -1.46 -18.67 12.93
N VAL A 156 -0.23 -18.19 13.10
CA VAL A 156 0.46 -17.38 12.09
C VAL A 156 0.71 -18.20 10.81
N ARG A 157 1.12 -19.46 10.93
CA ARG A 157 1.26 -20.35 9.76
C ARG A 157 -0.07 -20.49 9.01
N LEU A 158 -1.17 -20.72 9.71
CA LEU A 158 -2.49 -20.85 9.08
C LEU A 158 -2.91 -19.56 8.37
N LEU A 159 -2.62 -18.40 8.97
CA LEU A 159 -2.85 -17.11 8.34
C LEU A 159 -2.03 -16.95 7.06
N ILE A 160 -0.74 -17.26 7.09
CA ILE A 160 0.14 -17.21 5.91
C ILE A 160 -0.38 -18.16 4.81
N HIS A 161 -0.79 -19.37 5.18
CA HIS A 161 -1.38 -20.32 4.23
C HIS A 161 -2.63 -19.74 3.55
N SER A 162 -3.53 -19.14 4.32
CA SER A 162 -4.74 -18.48 3.80
C SER A 162 -4.42 -17.30 2.86
N ILE A 163 -3.32 -16.57 3.11
CA ILE A 163 -2.84 -15.49 2.24
C ILE A 163 -2.28 -16.04 0.92
N ARG A 164 -1.59 -17.20 0.97
CA ARG A 164 -1.05 -17.86 -0.24
C ARG A 164 -2.12 -18.38 -1.19
N GLU A 165 -3.32 -18.66 -0.70
CA GLU A 165 -4.45 -19.05 -1.55
C GLU A 165 -4.92 -17.91 -2.47
N SER A 166 -4.53 -16.66 -2.19
CA SER A 166 -4.78 -15.51 -3.06
C SER A 166 -3.66 -15.36 -4.09
N PRO A 167 -3.93 -15.50 -5.41
CA PRO A 167 -2.89 -15.42 -6.45
C PRO A 167 -2.08 -14.11 -6.43
N ASP A 168 -2.75 -12.99 -6.13
CA ASP A 168 -2.14 -11.65 -6.02
C ASP A 168 -1.20 -11.50 -4.81
N LEU A 169 -1.31 -12.40 -3.82
CA LEU A 169 -0.55 -12.36 -2.57
C LEU A 169 0.35 -13.58 -2.37
N ASP A 170 0.38 -14.55 -3.29
CA ASP A 170 1.17 -15.78 -3.15
C ASP A 170 2.66 -15.50 -2.93
N LYS A 171 3.24 -14.57 -3.71
CA LYS A 171 4.65 -14.19 -3.56
C LYS A 171 4.93 -13.64 -2.14
N LEU A 172 4.05 -12.78 -1.63
CA LEU A 172 4.16 -12.22 -0.29
C LEU A 172 4.01 -13.31 0.79
N GLY A 173 3.04 -14.21 0.61
CA GLY A 173 2.80 -15.33 1.50
C GLY A 173 4.00 -16.28 1.59
N LYS A 174 4.59 -16.65 0.45
CA LYS A 174 5.84 -17.46 0.40
C LYS A 174 7.00 -16.75 1.08
N GLY A 175 7.10 -15.44 0.94
CA GLY A 175 8.12 -14.62 1.62
C GLY A 175 7.99 -14.64 3.14
N MET A 176 6.77 -14.49 3.66
CA MET A 176 6.49 -14.61 5.10
C MET A 176 6.74 -16.01 5.63
N GLU A 177 6.37 -17.06 4.89
CA GLU A 177 6.65 -18.44 5.24
C GLU A 177 8.15 -18.72 5.32
N ARG A 178 8.92 -18.24 4.35
CA ARG A 178 10.40 -18.33 4.36
C ARG A 178 10.98 -17.61 5.57
N SER A 179 10.44 -16.44 5.93
CA SER A 179 10.87 -15.69 7.11
C SER A 179 10.59 -16.46 8.40
N LEU A 180 9.40 -17.03 8.53
CA LEU A 180 8.99 -17.84 9.69
C LEU A 180 9.91 -19.05 9.88
N TYR A 181 10.15 -19.82 8.82
CA TYR A 181 11.03 -20.99 8.88
C TYR A 181 12.49 -20.62 9.06
N GLY A 182 12.93 -19.51 8.46
CA GLY A 182 14.28 -18.96 8.66
C GLY A 182 14.55 -18.63 10.13
N GLU A 183 13.59 -18.03 10.82
CA GLU A 183 13.70 -17.76 12.26
C GLU A 183 13.79 -19.06 13.09
N TRP A 184 13.00 -20.07 12.77
CA TRP A 184 13.06 -21.36 13.47
C TRP A 184 14.39 -22.06 13.25
N PHE A 185 14.91 -22.00 12.03
CA PHE A 185 16.20 -22.56 11.68
C PHE A 185 17.33 -21.84 12.41
N ALA A 186 17.32 -20.50 12.45
CA ALA A 186 18.29 -19.70 13.18
C ALA A 186 18.28 -19.99 14.69
N LYS A 187 17.11 -20.29 15.26
CA LYS A 187 16.93 -20.72 16.65
C LYS A 187 17.25 -22.21 16.88
N LYS A 188 17.71 -22.94 15.86
CA LYS A 188 18.05 -24.38 15.93
C LYS A 188 16.89 -25.26 16.43
N LEU A 189 15.65 -24.92 16.06
CA LEU A 189 14.50 -25.73 16.43
C LEU A 189 14.57 -27.09 15.73
N ARG A 190 14.43 -28.16 16.51
CA ARG A 190 14.30 -29.52 15.99
C ARG A 190 12.92 -29.71 15.35
N PRO A 191 12.77 -30.61 14.36
CA PRO A 191 11.48 -30.90 13.74
C PRO A 191 10.37 -31.28 14.74
N ALA A 192 10.70 -31.98 15.82
CA ALA A 192 9.76 -32.31 16.88
C ALA A 192 9.19 -31.06 17.59
N HIS A 193 10.04 -30.08 17.89
CA HIS A 193 9.60 -28.81 18.50
C HIS A 193 8.73 -28.01 17.53
N VAL A 194 9.10 -27.96 16.25
CA VAL A 194 8.29 -27.33 15.20
C VAL A 194 6.92 -27.99 15.13
N LYS A 195 6.84 -29.32 15.13
CA LYS A 195 5.56 -30.05 15.13
C LYS A 195 4.67 -29.62 16.30
N ASN A 196 5.24 -29.45 17.50
CA ASN A 196 4.48 -29.03 18.68
C ASN A 196 3.99 -27.58 18.56
N LEU A 197 4.85 -26.64 18.12
CA LEU A 197 4.44 -25.24 17.87
C LEU A 197 3.30 -25.11 16.86
N LEU A 198 3.27 -26.02 15.88
CA LEU A 198 2.23 -26.08 14.87
C LEU A 198 0.93 -26.73 15.38
N ALA A 199 1.03 -27.62 16.35
CA ALA A 199 -0.08 -28.31 16.98
C ALA A 199 -0.76 -27.47 18.08
N GLU A 200 -0.06 -26.51 18.68
CA GLU A 200 -0.60 -25.54 19.65
C GLU A 200 -1.65 -24.58 19.08
N SER A 201 -2.02 -24.70 17.80
CA SER A 201 -3.12 -23.95 17.22
C SER A 201 -4.48 -24.49 17.74
N PRO A 202 -5.32 -23.68 18.40
CA PRO A 202 -6.67 -24.12 18.82
C PRO A 202 -7.52 -24.42 17.58
N GLY A 203 -7.61 -25.71 17.24
CA GLY A 203 -8.05 -26.20 15.94
C GLY A 203 -9.52 -25.97 15.56
N SER A 204 -10.34 -25.38 16.44
CA SER A 204 -11.78 -25.22 16.22
C SER A 204 -12.19 -23.81 15.73
N THR A 205 -11.49 -22.74 16.12
CA THR A 205 -11.94 -21.36 15.83
C THR A 205 -11.50 -20.87 14.44
N LEU A 206 -10.37 -21.37 13.90
CA LEU A 206 -9.85 -20.93 12.60
C LEU A 206 -10.45 -21.66 11.40
N GLN A 207 -10.92 -22.91 11.56
CA GLN A 207 -11.63 -23.62 10.48
C GLN A 207 -12.94 -22.92 10.08
N VAL A 208 -13.66 -22.37 11.06
CA VAL A 208 -14.86 -21.54 10.84
C VAL A 208 -14.50 -20.23 10.11
N LYS A 209 -13.36 -19.61 10.46
CA LYS A 209 -12.88 -18.40 9.77
C LYS A 209 -12.32 -18.68 8.37
N HIS A 210 -11.70 -19.84 8.14
CA HIS A 210 -11.17 -20.25 6.85
C HIS A 210 -12.28 -20.44 5.80
N LYS A 211 -13.42 -21.05 6.19
CA LYS A 211 -14.63 -21.08 5.34
C LYS A 211 -15.14 -19.68 4.99
N SER A 212 -15.11 -18.76 5.97
CA SER A 212 -15.49 -17.35 5.76
C SER A 212 -14.52 -16.64 4.81
N TRP A 213 -13.22 -16.89 4.90
CA TRP A 213 -12.18 -16.34 4.02
C TRP A 213 -12.36 -16.75 2.55
N LYS A 214 -12.54 -18.05 2.29
CA LYS A 214 -12.82 -18.56 0.94
C LYS A 214 -14.10 -17.98 0.34
N SER A 215 -15.10 -17.70 1.18
CA SER A 215 -16.35 -17.06 0.73
C SER A 215 -16.18 -15.58 0.37
N MET A 216 -15.15 -14.92 0.90
CA MET A 216 -14.86 -13.51 0.70
C MET A 216 -14.00 -13.29 -0.55
N GLN A 217 -13.01 -14.15 -0.79
CA GLN A 217 -12.21 -14.14 -2.03
C GLN A 217 -13.09 -14.31 -3.29
N ARG A 218 -14.14 -15.13 -3.23
CA ARG A 218 -15.06 -15.34 -4.37
C ARG A 218 -15.92 -14.12 -4.73
N ARG A 219 -16.13 -13.18 -3.81
CA ARG A 219 -16.93 -11.96 -4.06
C ARG A 219 -16.14 -10.81 -4.67
N THR A 220 -14.80 -10.87 -4.64
CA THR A 220 -13.94 -9.79 -5.15
C THR A 220 -13.49 -9.97 -6.61
N CYS A 221 -13.95 -11.02 -7.29
CA CYS A 221 -13.61 -11.29 -8.70
C CYS A 221 -14.71 -10.88 -9.69
N TYR A 222 -15.77 -10.20 -9.23
CA TYR A 222 -16.88 -9.69 -10.06
C TYR A 222 -17.12 -8.21 -9.78
N THR A 223 -16.15 -7.36 -10.12
CA THR A 223 -16.35 -5.91 -10.34
C THR A 223 -15.23 -5.40 -11.24
#